data_AF-A0A662UU62-F1
#
_entry.id   AF-A0A662UU62-F1
#
_cell.length_a   1.000
_cell.length_b   1.000
_cell.length_c   1.000
_cell.angle_alpha   90.00
_cell.angle_beta   90.00
_cell.angle_gamma   90.00
#
_symmetry.space_group_name_H-M   'P 1'
#
loop_
_entity.id
_entity.type
_entity.pdbx_description
1 polymer ?
#
loop_
_entity_poly.entity_id
_entity_poly.type
_entity_poly.pdbx_seq_one_letter_code
_entity_poly.pdbx_strand_id
1 'polypeptide(L)' 'MALASEDKVRVEVLLPKELYEKAVERGREAGFNSFNEFLTFLLEQIVEEEETEASLSPEDEERIKERLRSLGYID' A
#
# COMPACT_ATOMS: atom_id res chain seq x y z
N MET A 1 0.57 -32.65 1.45
CA MET A 1 0.70 -31.45 2.31
C MET A 1 2.08 -30.88 2.03
N ALA A 2 2.20 -30.08 0.97
CA ALA A 2 3.48 -29.51 0.56
C ALA A 2 3.74 -28.26 1.39
N LEU A 3 4.91 -28.18 2.01
CA LEU A 3 5.40 -26.98 2.67
C LEU A 3 5.44 -25.86 1.64
N ALA A 4 4.57 -24.87 1.80
CA ALA A 4 4.70 -23.60 1.10
C ALA A 4 6.06 -23.02 1.51
N SER A 5 7.00 -22.98 0.57
CA SER A 5 8.25 -22.26 0.76
C SER A 5 7.87 -20.80 0.76
N GLU A 6 7.97 -20.14 1.91
CA GLU A 6 7.79 -18.69 2.00
C GLU A 6 8.92 -18.03 1.20
N ASP A 7 8.62 -17.61 -0.04
CA ASP A 7 9.49 -16.80 -0.90
C ASP A 7 9.68 -15.42 -0.26
N LYS A 8 10.54 -15.36 0.77
CA LYS A 8 10.87 -14.13 1.50
C LYS A 8 12.26 -13.65 1.08
N VAL A 9 12.32 -12.42 0.57
CA VAL A 9 13.58 -11.73 0.26
C VAL A 9 14.09 -11.00 1.50
N ARG A 10 15.36 -11.19 1.86
CA ARG A 10 16.00 -10.41 2.93
C ARG A 10 16.51 -9.09 2.36
N VAL A 11 16.09 -8.00 2.98
CA VAL A 11 16.53 -6.64 2.64
C VAL A 11 17.21 -6.03 3.87
N GLU A 12 18.34 -5.35 3.66
CA GLU A 12 19.05 -4.60 4.69
C GLU A 12 19.03 -3.11 4.32
N VAL A 13 18.49 -2.28 5.22
CA VAL A 13 18.32 -0.84 5.01
C VAL A 13 19.03 -0.08 6.11
N LEU A 14 19.85 0.90 5.74
CA LEU A 14 20.47 1.82 6.68
C LEU A 14 19.57 3.04 6.85
N LEU A 15 19.03 3.22 8.05
CA LEU A 15 18.17 4.34 8.40
C LEU A 15 18.88 5.27 9.39
N PRO A 16 18.69 6.60 9.27
CA PRO A 16 19.06 7.51 10.34
C PRO A 16 18.38 7.10 11.65
N LYS A 17 19.13 7.13 12.76
CA LYS A 17 18.64 6.67 14.06
C LYS A 17 17.33 7.34 14.47
N GLU A 18 17.25 8.67 14.30
CA GLU A 18 16.07 9.44 14.65
C GLU A 18 14.82 9.03 13.86
N LEU A 19 14.99 8.62 12.60
CA LEU A 19 13.88 8.18 11.75
C LEU A 19 13.38 6.81 12.18
N TYR A 20 14.30 5.88 12.49
CA TYR A 20 13.95 4.58 13.04
C TYR A 20 13.20 4.71 14.37
N GLU A 21 13.68 5.55 15.29
CA GLU A 21 13.03 5.75 16.60
C GLU A 21 11.60 6.27 16.45
N LYS A 22 11.39 7.30 15.62
CA LYS A 22 10.04 7.82 15.32
C LYS A 22 9.14 6.78 14.66
N ALA A 23 9.68 5.98 13.75
CA ALA A 23 8.90 4.95 13.06
C ALA A 23 8.50 3.81 14.00
N VAL A 24 9.39 3.40 14.92
CA VAL A 24 9.08 2.39 15.95
C VAL A 24 8.02 2.90 16.93
N GLU A 25 8.11 4.16 17.36
CA GLU A 25 7.11 4.78 18.23
C GLU A 25 5.73 4.77 17.56
N ARG A 26 5.64 5.25 16.32
CA ARG A 26 4.39 5.21 15.54
C ARG A 26 3.87 3.79 15.33
N GLY A 27 4.76 2.84 15.03
CA GLY A 27 4.39 1.44 14.89
C GLY A 27 3.75 0.89 16.17
N ARG A 28 4.31 1.21 17.35
CA ARG A 28 3.75 0.81 18.64
C ARG A 28 2.40 1.48 18.93
N GLU A 29 2.27 2.77 18.64
CA GLU A 29 0.99 3.49 18.80
C GLU A 29 -0.11 2.90 17.91
N ALA A 30 0.25 2.45 16.71
CA ALA A 30 -0.65 1.77 15.79
C ALA A 30 -0.90 0.29 16.14
N GLY A 31 -0.26 -0.25 17.19
CA GLY A 31 -0.48 -1.62 17.69
C GLY A 31 0.43 -2.68 17.07
N PHE A 32 1.43 -2.31 16.29
CA PHE A 32 2.40 -3.25 15.71
C PHE A 32 3.43 -3.70 16.75
N ASN A 33 3.73 -4.99 16.76
CA ASN A 33 4.70 -5.61 17.69
C ASN A 33 6.14 -5.61 17.16
N SER A 34 6.33 -5.39 15.85
CA SER A 34 7.63 -5.42 15.18
C SER A 34 7.74 -4.34 14.12
N PHE A 35 8.94 -3.74 14.01
CA PHE A 35 9.24 -2.78 12.95
C PHE A 35 9.12 -3.41 11.56
N ASN A 36 9.46 -4.69 11.40
CA ASN A 36 9.30 -5.39 10.13
C ASN A 36 7.83 -5.49 9.72
N GLU A 37 6.93 -5.75 10.66
CA GLU A 37 5.49 -5.85 10.37
C GLU A 37 4.93 -4.49 9.95
N PHE A 38 5.33 -3.44 10.67
CA PHE A 38 4.98 -2.06 10.31
C PHE A 38 5.54 -1.65 8.94
N LEU A 39 6.79 -1.99 8.64
CA LEU A 39 7.42 -1.67 7.36
C LEU A 39 6.76 -2.44 6.21
N THR A 40 6.47 -3.73 6.40
CA THR A 40 5.74 -4.52 5.40
C THR A 40 4.37 -3.90 5.13
N PHE A 41 3.60 -3.57 6.17
CA PHE A 41 2.30 -2.93 6.01
C PHE A 41 2.39 -1.61 5.23
N LEU A 42 3.37 -0.76 5.55
CA LEU A 42 3.57 0.49 4.80
C LEU A 42 3.92 0.24 3.33
N LEU A 43 4.77 -0.74 3.04
CA LEU A 43 5.13 -1.11 1.67
C LEU A 43 3.93 -1.69 0.92
N GLU A 44 3.13 -2.53 1.55
CA GLU A 44 1.89 -3.07 0.97
C GLU A 44 0.92 -1.95 0.63
N GLN A 45 0.68 -1.00 1.54
CA GLN A 45 -0.20 0.14 1.26
C GLN A 45 0.30 1.00 0.10
N ILE A 46 1.61 1.27 0.01
CA ILE A 46 2.18 2.05 -1.10
C ILE A 46 2.03 1.31 -2.43
N VAL A 47 2.30 -0.01 -2.44
CA VAL A 47 2.19 -0.82 -3.66
C VAL A 47 0.73 -1.02 -4.06
N GLU A 48 -0.17 -1.26 -3.12
CA GLU A 48 -1.61 -1.35 -3.38
C GLU A 48 -2.19 -0.02 -3.87
N GLU A 49 -1.76 1.12 -3.33
CA GLU A 49 -2.15 2.45 -3.79
C GLU A 49 -1.66 2.71 -5.22
N GLU A 50 -0.42 2.33 -5.57
CA GLU A 50 0.04 2.35 -6.96
C GLU A 50 -0.76 1.39 -7.85
N GLU A 51 -1.13 0.20 -7.38
CA GLU A 51 -1.89 -0.77 -8.16
C GLU A 51 -3.36 -0.30 -8.37
N THR A 52 -3.94 0.37 -7.38
CA THR A 52 -5.29 0.95 -7.47
C THR A 52 -5.33 2.26 -8.25
N GLU A 53 -4.34 3.15 -8.12
CA GLU A 53 -4.17 4.32 -9.00
C GLU A 53 -3.83 3.89 -10.44
N ALA A 54 -3.04 2.82 -10.63
CA ALA A 54 -2.84 2.24 -11.97
C ALA A 54 -4.10 1.57 -12.52
N SER A 55 -4.99 1.05 -11.65
CA SER A 55 -6.30 0.52 -12.06
C SER A 55 -7.33 1.61 -12.36
N LEU A 56 -7.12 2.83 -11.87
CA LEU A 56 -7.85 4.03 -12.28
C LEU A 56 -7.05 4.74 -13.37
N SER A 57 -6.73 4.01 -14.45
CA SER A 57 -6.25 4.63 -15.68
C SER A 57 -7.23 5.73 -16.10
N PRO A 58 -6.79 6.88 -16.64
CA PRO A 58 -7.67 7.92 -17.16
C PRO A 58 -8.76 7.39 -18.12
N GLU A 59 -8.52 6.25 -18.75
CA GLU A 59 -9.49 5.53 -19.58
C GLU A 59 -10.71 5.02 -18.78
N ASP A 60 -10.51 4.49 -17.56
CA ASP A 60 -11.62 4.01 -16.73
C ASP A 60 -12.39 5.18 -16.09
N GLU A 61 -11.72 6.30 -15.79
CA GLU A 61 -12.42 7.53 -15.44
C GLU A 61 -13.33 8.03 -16.57
N GLU A 62 -12.87 7.99 -17.83
CA GLU A 62 -13.70 8.40 -18.98
C GLU A 62 -14.91 7.48 -19.15
N ARG A 63 -14.76 6.17 -18.99
CA ARG A 63 -15.86 5.21 -19.11
C ARG A 63 -16.90 5.38 -18.00
N ILE A 64 -16.46 5.70 -16.78
CA ILE A 64 -17.37 6.02 -15.67
C ILE A 64 -18.07 7.36 -15.92
N LYS A 65 -17.37 8.39 -16.43
CA LYS A 65 -17.97 9.68 -16.82
C LYS A 65 -18.98 9.52 -17.95
N GLU A 66 -18.73 8.70 -18.96
CA GLU A 66 -19.69 8.41 -20.04
C GLU A 66 -20.93 7.66 -19.55
N ARG A 67 -20.75 6.67 -18.66
CA ARG A 67 -21.88 5.98 -18.02
C ARG A 67 -22.70 6.92 -17.15
N LEU A 68 -22.07 7.77 -16.35
CA LEU A 68 -22.77 8.73 -15.49
C LEU A 68 -23.51 9.81 -16.30
N ARG A 69 -22.95 10.29 -17.43
CA ARG A 69 -23.66 11.14 -18.40
C ARG A 69 -24.84 10.43 -19.05
N SER A 70 -24.67 9.17 -19.47
CA SER A 70 -25.75 8.37 -20.07
C SER A 70 -26.90 8.09 -19.08
N LEU A 71 -26.59 8.03 -17.79
CA LEU A 71 -27.56 7.85 -16.72
C LEU A 71 -28.13 9.18 -16.17
N GLY A 72 -27.67 10.33 -16.68
CA GLY A 72 -28.21 11.66 -16.34
C GLY A 72 -27.85 12.17 -14.94
N TYR A 73 -26.78 11.67 -14.34
CA TYR A 73 -26.32 12.11 -13.01
C TYR A 73 -25.41 13.34 -13.06
N ILE A 74 -24.88 13.69 -14.24
CA ILE A 74 -23.98 14.82 -14.47
C ILE A 74 -24.31 15.37 -15.87
N ASP A 75 -24.51 16.69 -15.98
CA ASP A 75 -24.69 17.42 -17.24
C ASP A 75 -23.33 17.84 -17.81
#